data_AF-V3ZD20-F1
#
_entry.id   AF-V3ZD20-F1
#
_cell.length_a   1.000
_cell.length_b   1.000
_cell.length_c   1.000
_cell.angle_alpha   90.00
_cell.angle_beta   90.00
_cell.angle_gamma   90.00
#
_symmetry.space_group_name_H-M   'P 1'
#
loop_
_entity.id
_entity.type
_entity.pdbx_description
1 polymer ?
#
loop_
_entity_poly.entity_id
_entity_poly.type
_entity_poly.pdbx_seq_one_letter_code
_entity_poly.pdbx_strand_id
1 'polypeptide(L)'
;MIQSKLAAVNNTWSKRIDKIFYMVTVNKTSNFTFPNIMPVNISNDRQHLTEKTVYAFRYLYDNHLNDFDWFMKADDDTYVVVENLKYLLSHYNASKPIYLGHHFRHYSFNGYMSGGGAYVLSREALRLLIENGYNVPGRCRQHGGAEDIETGRCLTKAGALVYNSTDKYNRETFHPMNAYGYIIGPIPRWITGYSRNEAKEGKDCCSQLTITFHYTGPRLMAILDFLLYRTSVYGRQLDYGRLQDLFEVKTVRPPTKRFIPYFFETMDDYKNATVWKAKNNTVL
;
A
#
# COMPACT_ATOMS: atom_id res chain seq x y z
N MET A 1 10.31 -21.21 15.60
CA MET A 1 11.23 -20.08 15.36
C MET A 1 10.45 -18.98 14.63
N ILE A 2 10.41 -17.74 15.13
CA ILE A 2 9.70 -16.64 14.46
C ILE A 2 10.60 -16.14 13.32
N GLN A 3 10.16 -16.26 12.08
CA GLN A 3 10.89 -15.74 10.91
C GLN A 3 10.87 -14.20 10.91
N SER A 4 11.91 -13.56 10.36
CA SER A 4 11.87 -12.11 10.10
C SER A 4 10.79 -11.77 9.07
N LYS A 5 10.35 -10.51 9.02
CA LYS A 5 9.36 -10.03 8.04
C LYS A 5 9.79 -10.31 6.59
N LEU A 6 11.02 -9.97 6.24
CA LEU A 6 11.59 -10.25 4.91
C LEU A 6 11.64 -11.74 4.59
N ALA A 7 12.03 -12.59 5.56
CA ALA A 7 12.00 -14.03 5.37
C ALA A 7 10.57 -14.55 5.15
N ALA A 8 9.58 -14.00 5.86
CA ALA A 8 8.18 -14.35 5.66
C ALA A 8 7.68 -13.95 4.27
N VAL A 9 8.00 -12.73 3.80
CA VAL A 9 7.68 -12.28 2.44
C VAL A 9 8.29 -13.22 1.39
N ASN A 10 9.59 -13.54 1.50
CA ASN A 10 10.29 -14.46 0.60
C ASN A 10 9.72 -15.89 0.61
N ASN A 11 9.26 -16.36 1.77
CA ASN A 11 8.72 -17.70 1.90
C ASN A 11 7.26 -17.82 1.46
N THR A 12 6.58 -16.70 1.21
CA THR A 12 5.14 -16.65 0.90
C THR A 12 4.85 -15.94 -0.43
N TRP A 13 4.19 -14.77 -0.40
CA TRP A 13 3.56 -14.15 -1.57
C TRP A 13 4.55 -13.69 -2.64
N SER A 14 5.79 -13.32 -2.28
CA SER A 14 6.78 -12.87 -3.28
C SER A 14 7.23 -13.97 -4.24
N LYS A 15 6.95 -15.25 -3.94
CA LYS A 15 7.20 -16.36 -4.87
C LYS A 15 6.36 -16.29 -6.15
N ARG A 16 5.28 -15.50 -6.13
CA ARG A 16 4.31 -15.36 -7.23
C ARG A 16 4.46 -14.03 -7.99
N ILE A 17 5.35 -13.14 -7.55
CA ILE A 17 5.63 -11.88 -8.23
C ILE A 17 6.77 -12.05 -9.24
N ASP A 18 6.74 -11.27 -10.32
CA ASP A 18 7.70 -11.44 -11.42
C ASP A 18 9.10 -10.97 -11.03
N LYS A 19 9.19 -9.87 -10.27
CA LYS A 19 10.44 -9.40 -9.67
C LYS A 19 10.15 -8.62 -8.39
N ILE A 20 10.97 -8.83 -7.37
CA ILE A 20 10.93 -8.10 -6.11
C ILE A 20 12.25 -7.38 -5.89
N PHE A 21 12.18 -6.17 -5.34
CA PHE A 21 13.33 -5.39 -4.90
C PHE A 21 13.15 -4.99 -3.45
N TYR A 22 14.22 -5.13 -2.67
CA TYR A 22 14.20 -4.81 -1.26
C TYR A 22 15.01 -3.55 -0.99
N MET A 23 14.37 -2.50 -0.50
CA MET A 23 15.09 -1.35 0.05
C MET A 23 15.67 -1.70 1.41
N VAL A 24 17.00 -1.69 1.51
CA VAL A 24 17.70 -2.01 2.75
C VAL A 24 18.73 -0.93 3.05
N THR A 25 18.71 -0.40 4.27
CA THR A 25 19.75 0.55 4.71
C THR A 25 21.12 -0.12 4.71
N VAL A 26 22.13 0.56 4.14
CA VAL A 26 23.50 0.03 3.90
C VAL A 26 24.10 -0.67 5.13
N ASN A 27 23.89 -0.15 6.35
CA ASN A 27 24.45 -0.77 7.56
C ASN A 27 23.83 -2.13 7.95
N LYS A 28 22.81 -2.61 7.22
CA LYS A 28 22.19 -3.91 7.43
C LYS A 28 22.39 -4.87 6.24
N THR A 29 23.00 -4.44 5.14
CA THR A 29 23.11 -5.26 3.92
C THR A 29 24.03 -6.46 4.07
N SER A 30 25.04 -6.40 4.95
CA SER A 30 25.97 -7.52 5.20
C SER A 30 25.30 -8.79 5.73
N ASN A 31 24.08 -8.68 6.28
CA ASN A 31 23.37 -9.79 6.92
C ASN A 31 22.28 -10.40 6.05
N PHE A 32 22.13 -9.96 4.79
CA PHE A 32 21.05 -10.39 3.92
C PHE A 32 21.57 -11.04 2.65
N THR A 33 21.14 -12.29 2.41
CA THR A 33 21.37 -13.05 1.18
C THR A 33 20.16 -12.99 0.24
N PHE A 34 19.49 -11.83 0.19
CA PHE A 34 18.29 -11.66 -0.64
C PHE A 34 18.66 -11.16 -2.04
N PRO A 35 17.98 -11.62 -3.10
CA PRO A 35 18.18 -11.09 -4.45
C PRO A 35 17.66 -9.64 -4.54
N ASN A 36 18.25 -8.85 -5.45
CA ASN A 36 17.77 -7.51 -5.84
C ASN A 36 17.64 -6.50 -4.69
N ILE A 37 18.67 -6.38 -3.85
CA ILE A 37 18.73 -5.36 -2.80
C ILE A 37 19.03 -3.99 -3.43
N MET A 38 18.20 -3.00 -3.10
CA MET A 38 18.48 -1.59 -3.32
C MET A 38 19.14 -1.02 -2.05
N PRO A 39 20.48 -0.92 -1.99
CA PRO A 39 21.14 -0.33 -0.84
C PRO A 39 20.79 1.16 -0.78
N VAL A 40 20.31 1.62 0.37
CA VAL A 40 19.99 3.03 0.61
C VAL A 40 20.79 3.58 1.78
N ASN A 41 21.51 4.68 1.60
CA ASN A 41 22.18 5.38 2.69
C ASN A 41 21.21 6.34 3.41
N ILE A 42 20.04 5.82 3.77
CA ILE A 42 18.93 6.59 4.37
C ILE A 42 18.46 5.86 5.63
N SER A 43 18.18 6.62 6.70
CA SER A 43 17.73 6.12 8.00
C SER A 43 16.46 5.26 7.90
N ASN A 44 16.29 4.29 8.81
CA ASN A 44 15.13 3.39 8.87
C ASN A 44 13.89 3.93 9.57
N ASP A 45 13.95 5.13 10.11
CA ASP A 45 12.79 5.72 10.76
C ASP A 45 11.69 6.12 9.75
N ARG A 46 10.48 6.35 10.29
CA ARG A 46 9.31 6.72 9.49
C ARG A 46 9.44 8.10 8.82
N GLN A 47 10.31 8.97 9.32
CA GLN A 47 10.44 10.34 8.81
C GLN A 47 11.17 10.38 7.46
N HIS A 48 11.94 9.34 7.14
CA HIS A 48 12.66 9.23 5.87
C HIS A 48 11.97 8.33 4.83
N LEU A 49 10.72 7.89 5.08
CA LEU A 49 10.00 7.01 4.14
C LEU A 49 9.78 7.66 2.77
N THR A 50 9.49 8.96 2.74
CA THR A 50 9.33 9.71 1.48
C THR A 50 10.60 9.66 0.65
N GLU A 51 11.76 9.91 1.27
CA GLU A 51 13.05 9.92 0.59
C GLU A 51 13.41 8.54 0.04
N LYS A 52 13.18 7.48 0.82
CA LYS A 52 13.37 6.11 0.37
C LYS A 52 12.49 5.76 -0.81
N THR A 53 11.23 6.15 -0.76
CA THR A 53 10.27 5.86 -1.82
C THR A 53 10.62 6.61 -3.11
N VAL A 54 11.02 7.88 -3.00
CA VAL A 54 11.55 8.66 -4.12
C VAL A 54 12.76 7.96 -4.74
N TYR A 55 13.71 7.53 -3.91
CA TYR A 55 14.89 6.79 -4.36
C TYR A 55 14.50 5.49 -5.09
N ALA A 56 13.59 4.69 -4.54
CA ALA A 56 13.15 3.45 -5.18
C ALA A 56 12.47 3.71 -6.52
N PHE A 57 11.60 4.70 -6.62
CA PHE A 57 10.95 5.02 -7.90
C PHE A 57 11.96 5.54 -8.93
N ARG A 58 12.94 6.35 -8.53
CA ARG A 58 14.03 6.75 -9.43
C ARG A 58 14.83 5.54 -9.91
N TYR A 59 15.23 4.66 -8.99
CA TYR A 59 15.96 3.44 -9.34
C TYR A 59 15.17 2.56 -10.32
N LEU A 60 13.88 2.31 -10.04
CA LEU A 60 13.02 1.52 -10.92
C LEU A 60 12.84 2.18 -12.28
N TYR A 61 12.71 3.51 -12.32
CA TYR A 61 12.64 4.26 -13.56
C TYR A 61 13.93 4.13 -14.38
N ASP A 62 15.09 4.36 -13.77
CA ASP A 62 16.37 4.37 -14.48
C ASP A 62 16.78 2.98 -14.97
N ASN A 63 16.42 1.91 -14.24
CA ASN A 63 16.94 0.56 -14.48
C ASN A 63 15.90 -0.44 -15.02
N HIS A 64 14.61 -0.21 -14.78
CA HIS A 64 13.56 -1.23 -14.97
C HIS A 64 12.25 -0.69 -15.56
N LEU A 65 12.18 0.58 -15.98
CA LEU A 65 10.94 1.17 -16.48
C LEU A 65 10.35 0.37 -17.65
N ASN A 66 11.20 -0.08 -18.56
CA ASN A 66 10.79 -0.81 -19.76
C ASN A 66 10.74 -2.32 -19.57
N ASP A 67 11.15 -2.84 -18.41
CA ASP A 67 11.13 -4.27 -18.10
C ASP A 67 9.75 -4.72 -17.60
N PHE A 68 8.92 -3.80 -17.08
CA PHE A 68 7.64 -4.10 -16.45
C PHE A 68 6.52 -3.14 -16.87
N ASP A 69 5.29 -3.65 -16.88
CA ASP A 69 4.08 -2.85 -17.11
C ASP A 69 3.57 -2.17 -15.82
N TRP A 70 3.86 -2.77 -14.65
CA TRP A 70 3.26 -2.40 -13.37
C TRP A 70 4.30 -2.43 -12.26
N PHE A 71 4.24 -1.43 -11.38
CA PHE A 71 5.16 -1.23 -10.26
C PHE A 71 4.35 -1.08 -8.97
N MET A 72 4.59 -1.94 -7.99
CA MET A 72 3.88 -1.93 -6.71
C MET A 72 4.83 -1.53 -5.58
N LYS A 73 4.39 -0.60 -4.73
CA LYS A 73 5.02 -0.34 -3.43
C LYS A 73 4.23 -1.06 -2.35
N ALA A 74 4.90 -1.85 -1.52
CA ALA A 74 4.30 -2.56 -0.39
C ALA A 74 5.25 -2.52 0.82
N ASP A 75 4.68 -2.51 2.03
CA ASP A 75 5.45 -2.61 3.26
C ASP A 75 5.80 -4.08 3.58
N ASP A 76 6.84 -4.29 4.39
CA ASP A 76 7.32 -5.63 4.78
C ASP A 76 6.37 -6.42 5.69
N ASP A 77 5.28 -5.79 6.13
CA ASP A 77 4.12 -6.37 6.81
C ASP A 77 2.82 -6.27 6.00
N THR A 78 2.92 -6.22 4.67
CA THR A 78 1.78 -6.40 3.77
C THR A 78 1.80 -7.80 3.19
N TYR A 79 0.65 -8.47 3.16
CA TYR A 79 0.47 -9.70 2.38
C TYR A 79 -0.28 -9.39 1.10
N VAL A 80 0.15 -10.00 -0.02
CA VAL A 80 -0.42 -9.76 -1.35
C VAL A 80 -0.89 -11.08 -1.96
N VAL A 81 -2.14 -11.12 -2.42
CA VAL A 81 -2.65 -12.20 -3.29
C VAL A 81 -2.34 -11.81 -4.74
N VAL A 82 -1.18 -12.24 -5.23
CA VAL A 82 -0.59 -11.74 -6.49
C VAL A 82 -1.44 -12.08 -7.71
N GLU A 83 -2.12 -13.21 -7.70
CA GLU A 83 -3.04 -13.63 -8.76
C GLU A 83 -4.23 -12.69 -8.88
N ASN A 84 -4.81 -12.27 -7.74
CA ASN A 84 -5.89 -11.29 -7.70
C ASN A 84 -5.40 -9.92 -8.16
N LEU A 85 -4.17 -9.54 -7.80
CA LEU A 85 -3.53 -8.33 -8.30
C LEU A 85 -3.40 -8.37 -9.83
N LYS A 86 -2.78 -9.42 -10.37
CA LYS A 86 -2.59 -9.60 -11.82
C LYS A 86 -3.93 -9.60 -12.56
N TYR A 87 -4.95 -10.22 -11.99
CA TYR A 87 -6.31 -10.21 -12.54
C TYR A 87 -6.93 -8.80 -12.54
N LEU A 88 -6.81 -8.02 -11.47
CA LEU A 88 -7.25 -6.62 -11.49
C LEU A 88 -6.50 -5.83 -12.58
N LEU A 89 -5.18 -5.96 -12.65
CA LEU A 89 -4.33 -5.19 -13.56
C LEU A 89 -4.55 -5.53 -15.04
N SER A 90 -4.98 -6.76 -15.37
CA SER A 90 -5.27 -7.16 -16.75
C SER A 90 -6.42 -6.39 -17.40
N HIS A 91 -7.26 -5.73 -16.60
CA HIS A 91 -8.35 -4.88 -17.09
C HIS A 91 -7.86 -3.49 -17.51
N TYR A 92 -6.61 -3.14 -17.21
CA TYR A 92 -6.08 -1.79 -17.40
C TYR A 92 -4.95 -1.75 -18.42
N ASN A 93 -4.81 -0.61 -19.10
CA ASN A 93 -3.72 -0.37 -20.04
C ASN A 93 -2.56 0.36 -19.35
N ALA A 94 -1.43 -0.32 -19.17
CA ALA A 94 -0.22 0.21 -18.52
C ALA A 94 0.44 1.41 -19.25
N SER A 95 0.05 1.68 -20.51
CA SER A 95 0.47 2.87 -21.25
C SER A 95 -0.36 4.12 -20.89
N LYS A 96 -1.35 3.99 -20.00
CA LYS A 96 -2.07 5.11 -19.39
C LYS A 96 -1.51 5.35 -17.99
N PRO A 97 -1.50 6.59 -17.48
CA PRO A 97 -0.86 6.92 -16.21
C PRO A 97 -1.73 6.54 -15.00
N ILE A 98 -1.92 5.25 -14.79
CA ILE A 98 -2.83 4.67 -13.79
C ILE A 98 -2.16 4.58 -12.42
N TYR A 99 -2.91 5.00 -11.40
CA TYR A 99 -2.61 4.88 -9.97
C TYR A 99 -3.76 4.18 -9.23
N LEU A 100 -3.47 3.04 -8.60
CA LEU A 100 -4.43 2.14 -7.92
C LEU A 100 -4.00 1.85 -6.48
N GLY A 101 -4.96 1.56 -5.62
CA GLY A 101 -4.74 1.19 -4.22
C GLY A 101 -5.94 1.56 -3.35
N HIS A 102 -5.79 1.50 -2.03
CA HIS A 102 -6.85 1.94 -1.13
C HIS A 102 -6.94 3.47 -1.12
N HIS A 103 -8.00 4.02 -1.74
CA HIS A 103 -8.09 5.46 -2.01
C HIS A 103 -8.56 6.26 -0.78
N PHE A 104 -7.63 6.95 -0.14
CA PHE A 104 -7.93 7.96 0.87
C PHE A 104 -8.11 9.35 0.25
N ARG A 105 -8.97 10.19 0.84
CA ARG A 105 -9.28 11.55 0.36
C ARG A 105 -8.95 12.66 1.35
N HIS A 106 -8.59 12.33 2.59
CA HIS A 106 -8.58 13.31 3.69
C HIS A 106 -7.53 14.42 3.54
N TYR A 107 -6.31 14.11 3.08
CA TYR A 107 -5.18 15.04 3.04
C TYR A 107 -4.76 15.51 1.63
N SER A 108 -5.48 15.09 0.59
CA SER A 108 -5.19 15.43 -0.80
C SER A 108 -6.48 15.59 -1.58
N PHE A 109 -6.58 16.65 -2.40
CA PHE A 109 -7.79 16.97 -3.16
C PHE A 109 -8.21 15.84 -4.11
N ASN A 110 -7.24 15.24 -4.82
CA ASN A 110 -7.46 14.06 -5.65
C ASN A 110 -7.29 12.75 -4.86
N GLY A 111 -7.08 12.86 -3.56
CA GLY A 111 -6.74 11.75 -2.68
C GLY A 111 -5.32 11.22 -2.86
N TYR A 112 -5.06 10.09 -2.24
CA TYR A 112 -3.81 9.35 -2.21
C TYR A 112 -4.12 7.89 -1.89
N MET A 113 -3.23 6.96 -2.24
CA MET A 113 -3.40 5.55 -1.87
C MET A 113 -2.68 5.25 -0.58
N SER A 114 -3.28 4.47 0.33
CA SER A 114 -2.62 4.07 1.57
C SER A 114 -1.26 3.42 1.33
N GLY A 115 -0.21 3.91 2.01
CA GLY A 115 1.13 3.35 1.92
C GLY A 115 1.21 1.90 2.43
N GLY A 116 0.53 1.62 3.56
CA GLY A 116 0.49 0.28 4.16
C GLY A 116 -0.46 -0.67 3.45
N GLY A 117 -1.57 -0.17 2.91
CA GLY A 117 -2.45 -0.95 2.03
C GLY A 117 -1.80 -1.37 0.72
N ALA A 118 -0.60 -0.86 0.43
CA ALA A 118 0.10 -0.91 -0.84
C ALA A 118 -0.63 -0.16 -1.96
N TYR A 119 0.16 0.23 -2.97
CA TYR A 119 -0.36 0.91 -4.14
C TYR A 119 0.44 0.56 -5.38
N VAL A 120 -0.20 0.74 -6.54
CA VAL A 120 0.31 0.29 -7.83
C VAL A 120 0.33 1.45 -8.81
N LEU A 121 1.43 1.57 -9.53
CA LEU A 121 1.65 2.49 -10.63
C LEU A 121 1.80 1.69 -11.92
N SER A 122 1.10 2.10 -12.96
CA SER A 122 1.46 1.71 -14.33
C SER A 122 2.86 2.23 -14.72
N ARG A 123 3.46 1.64 -15.75
CA ARG A 123 4.70 2.15 -16.36
C ARG A 123 4.59 3.64 -16.70
N GLU A 124 3.49 4.05 -17.32
CA GLU A 124 3.30 5.45 -17.68
C GLU A 124 3.16 6.36 -16.43
N ALA A 125 2.49 5.90 -15.37
CA ALA A 125 2.40 6.68 -14.13
C ALA A 125 3.77 6.85 -13.45
N LEU A 126 4.60 5.80 -13.43
CA LEU A 126 5.97 5.89 -12.90
C LEU A 126 6.82 6.87 -13.72
N ARG A 127 6.72 6.80 -15.05
CA ARG A 127 7.41 7.71 -15.96
C ARG A 127 7.05 9.17 -15.67
N LEU A 128 5.75 9.49 -15.59
CA LEU A 128 5.29 10.84 -15.26
C LEU A 128 5.72 11.27 -13.85
N LEU A 129 5.64 10.37 -12.86
CA LEU A 129 6.05 10.66 -11.48
C LEU A 129 7.50 11.16 -11.42
N ILE A 130 8.40 10.55 -12.20
CA ILE A 130 9.79 10.98 -12.27
C ILE A 130 9.94 12.25 -13.12
N GLU A 131 9.59 12.20 -14.40
CA GLU A 131 9.86 13.27 -15.36
C GLU A 131 9.09 14.57 -15.05
N ASN A 132 7.79 14.44 -14.79
CA ASN A 132 6.89 15.56 -14.55
C ASN A 132 6.64 15.82 -13.06
N GLY A 133 7.18 15.00 -12.17
CA GLY A 133 7.06 15.15 -10.72
C GLY A 133 8.39 15.50 -10.08
N TYR A 134 9.15 14.48 -9.68
CA TYR A 134 10.38 14.65 -8.88
C TYR A 134 11.52 15.37 -9.59
N ASN A 135 11.60 15.31 -10.93
CA ASN A 135 12.61 16.05 -11.70
C ASN A 135 12.26 17.53 -11.90
N VAL A 136 11.01 17.93 -11.64
CA VAL A 136 10.61 19.34 -11.74
C VAL A 136 10.91 20.04 -10.42
N PRO A 137 11.84 21.02 -10.39
CA PRO A 137 12.24 21.70 -9.16
C PRO A 137 11.04 22.31 -8.41
N GLY A 138 10.97 22.06 -7.10
CA GLY A 138 9.92 22.59 -6.23
C GLY A 138 8.51 22.01 -6.44
N ARG A 139 8.30 21.12 -7.41
CA ARG A 139 6.96 20.56 -7.68
C ARG A 139 6.53 19.56 -6.61
N CYS A 140 7.44 18.71 -6.16
CA CYS A 140 7.15 17.63 -5.22
C CYS A 140 8.08 17.67 -4.00
N ARG A 141 7.52 17.31 -2.85
CA ARG A 141 8.30 17.08 -1.64
C ARG A 141 9.02 15.73 -1.77
N GLN A 142 10.34 15.73 -1.57
CA GLN A 142 11.17 14.52 -1.70
C GLN A 142 11.72 14.00 -0.36
N HIS A 143 11.59 14.76 0.74
CA HIS A 143 12.06 14.39 2.07
C HIS A 143 11.05 14.76 3.16
N GLY A 144 10.93 13.95 4.22
CA GLY A 144 9.98 14.17 5.31
C GLY A 144 8.51 14.05 4.87
N GLY A 145 7.60 14.44 5.76
CA GLY A 145 6.16 14.29 5.54
C GLY A 145 5.70 12.83 5.60
N ALA A 146 4.44 12.59 5.26
CA ALA A 146 3.89 11.24 5.13
C ALA A 146 4.06 10.77 3.68
N GLU A 147 4.78 9.67 3.50
CA GLU A 147 5.18 9.13 2.18
C GLU A 147 4.03 9.01 1.20
N ASP A 148 2.95 8.34 1.61
CA ASP A 148 1.81 8.07 0.75
C ASP A 148 1.04 9.33 0.32
N ILE A 149 0.88 10.28 1.25
CA ILE A 149 0.30 11.60 0.99
C ILE A 149 1.17 12.39 -0.01
N GLU A 150 2.48 12.45 0.21
CA GLU A 150 3.39 13.21 -0.65
C GLU A 150 3.54 12.57 -2.04
N THR A 151 3.61 11.24 -2.12
CA THR A 151 3.59 10.50 -3.38
C THR A 151 2.29 10.75 -4.14
N GLY A 152 1.12 10.64 -3.49
CA GLY A 152 -0.18 10.90 -4.12
C GLY A 152 -0.34 12.33 -4.62
N ARG A 153 0.15 13.32 -3.85
CA ARG A 153 0.20 14.73 -4.28
C ARG A 153 1.10 14.91 -5.49
N CYS A 154 2.26 14.26 -5.52
CA CYS A 154 3.19 14.36 -6.64
C CYS A 154 2.63 13.71 -7.91
N LEU A 155 2.07 12.50 -7.81
CA LEU A 155 1.39 11.81 -8.90
C LEU A 155 0.28 12.67 -9.52
N THR A 156 -0.54 13.31 -8.68
CA THR A 156 -1.54 14.27 -9.14
C THR A 156 -0.93 15.42 -9.94
N LYS A 157 0.12 16.06 -9.43
CA LYS A 157 0.81 17.17 -10.10
C LYS A 157 1.52 16.73 -11.40
N ALA A 158 1.96 15.47 -11.45
CA ALA A 158 2.63 14.88 -12.60
C ALA A 158 1.66 14.45 -13.72
N GLY A 159 0.35 14.43 -13.45
CA GLY A 159 -0.68 14.06 -14.42
C GLY A 159 -1.14 12.61 -14.34
N ALA A 160 -0.81 11.88 -13.27
CA ALA A 160 -1.34 10.55 -13.05
C ALA A 160 -2.83 10.59 -12.67
N LEU A 161 -3.53 9.54 -13.10
CA LEU A 161 -4.97 9.38 -12.93
C LEU A 161 -5.25 8.31 -11.88
N VAL A 162 -6.11 8.67 -10.93
CA VAL A 162 -6.61 7.71 -9.94
C VAL A 162 -7.70 6.86 -10.56
N TYR A 163 -7.54 5.55 -10.47
CA TYR A 163 -8.55 4.58 -10.89
C TYR A 163 -9.15 3.86 -9.68
N ASN A 164 -10.39 3.41 -9.84
CA ASN A 164 -11.05 2.65 -8.80
C ASN A 164 -10.53 1.21 -8.77
N SER A 165 -10.14 0.73 -7.60
CA SER A 165 -9.74 -0.67 -7.40
C SER A 165 -10.78 -1.51 -6.67
N THR A 166 -11.92 -0.93 -6.26
CA THR A 166 -13.00 -1.70 -5.65
C THR A 166 -13.73 -2.55 -6.70
N ASP A 167 -14.40 -3.60 -6.24
CA ASP A 167 -15.28 -4.36 -7.12
C ASP A 167 -16.61 -3.64 -7.38
N LYS A 168 -17.43 -4.20 -8.29
CA LYS A 168 -18.75 -3.68 -8.66
C LYS A 168 -19.74 -3.51 -7.50
N TYR A 169 -19.48 -4.14 -6.34
CA TYR A 169 -20.26 -3.99 -5.12
C TYR A 169 -19.67 -2.96 -4.14
N ASN A 170 -18.66 -2.20 -4.60
CA ASN A 170 -17.85 -1.26 -3.83
C ASN A 170 -17.16 -1.91 -2.62
N ARG A 171 -16.72 -3.16 -2.76
CA ARG A 171 -15.91 -3.82 -1.72
C ARG A 171 -14.43 -3.61 -2.01
N GLU A 172 -13.67 -3.37 -0.94
CA GLU A 172 -12.26 -3.05 -1.03
C GLU A 172 -11.43 -4.25 -1.48
N THR A 173 -10.37 -3.98 -2.23
CA THR A 173 -9.36 -4.97 -2.64
C THR A 173 -8.02 -4.73 -1.96
N PHE A 174 -7.70 -3.48 -1.65
CA PHE A 174 -6.52 -3.08 -0.89
C PHE A 174 -6.95 -2.65 0.51
N HIS A 175 -6.31 -3.20 1.55
CA HIS A 175 -6.74 -3.00 2.93
C HIS A 175 -5.60 -2.41 3.78
N PRO A 176 -5.72 -1.14 4.24
CA PRO A 176 -4.75 -0.48 5.13
C PRO A 176 -4.67 -1.04 6.55
N MET A 177 -5.49 -2.04 6.87
CA MET A 177 -5.51 -2.75 8.14
C MET A 177 -5.40 -4.26 7.89
N ASN A 178 -5.14 -4.98 8.96
CA ASN A 178 -5.12 -6.44 8.95
C ASN A 178 -6.50 -7.05 8.65
N ALA A 179 -6.46 -8.33 8.28
CA ALA A 179 -7.65 -9.09 7.91
C ALA A 179 -8.68 -9.18 9.05
N TYR A 180 -8.25 -9.30 10.32
CA TYR A 180 -9.19 -9.41 11.44
C TYR A 180 -10.01 -8.13 11.65
N GLY A 181 -9.38 -6.95 11.47
CA GLY A 181 -10.06 -5.67 11.56
C GLY A 181 -11.19 -5.53 10.53
N TYR A 182 -10.97 -5.98 9.30
CA TYR A 182 -12.01 -5.92 8.26
C TYR A 182 -13.05 -7.05 8.37
N ILE A 183 -12.63 -8.28 8.65
CA ILE A 183 -13.52 -9.46 8.65
C ILE A 183 -14.40 -9.51 9.91
N ILE A 184 -13.84 -9.18 11.07
CA ILE A 184 -14.54 -9.28 12.36
C ILE A 184 -15.00 -7.90 12.83
N GLY A 185 -14.18 -6.87 12.64
CA GLY A 185 -14.45 -5.54 13.15
C GLY A 185 -14.01 -5.34 14.61
N PRO A 186 -14.02 -4.07 15.08
CA PRO A 186 -14.31 -2.88 14.29
C PRO A 186 -13.09 -2.39 13.49
N ILE A 187 -13.31 -1.89 12.28
CA ILE A 187 -12.30 -1.06 11.59
C ILE A 187 -12.20 0.31 12.30
N PRO A 188 -11.00 0.87 12.46
CA PRO A 188 -10.85 2.18 13.08
C PRO A 188 -11.65 3.28 12.35
N ARG A 189 -12.33 4.15 13.09
CA ARG A 189 -13.16 5.25 12.50
C ARG A 189 -12.41 6.17 11.54
N TRP A 190 -11.10 6.31 11.72
CA TRP A 190 -10.29 7.12 10.80
C TRP A 190 -10.20 6.49 9.41
N ILE A 191 -10.24 5.15 9.30
CA ILE A 191 -10.28 4.44 8.01
C ILE A 191 -11.55 4.85 7.27
N THR A 192 -12.72 4.68 7.89
CA THR A 192 -14.00 5.03 7.25
C THR A 192 -14.10 6.52 6.94
N GLY A 193 -13.60 7.37 7.83
CA GLY A 193 -13.58 8.82 7.62
C GLY A 193 -12.65 9.27 6.48
N TYR A 194 -11.53 8.58 6.27
CA TYR A 194 -10.52 8.96 5.28
C TYR A 194 -10.74 8.32 3.93
N SER A 195 -11.41 7.17 3.88
CA SER A 195 -11.69 6.43 2.65
C SER A 195 -12.56 7.25 1.71
N ARG A 196 -12.24 7.19 0.41
CA ARG A 196 -13.03 7.80 -0.65
C ARG A 196 -14.34 7.04 -0.85
N ASN A 197 -14.23 5.72 -0.86
CA ASN A 197 -15.35 4.80 -0.81
C ASN A 197 -15.60 4.42 0.65
N GLU A 198 -16.84 4.15 1.03
CA GLU A 198 -17.14 3.74 2.41
C GLU A 198 -16.52 2.35 2.67
N ALA A 199 -15.43 2.31 3.44
CA ALA A 199 -14.82 1.07 3.87
C ALA A 199 -15.81 0.29 4.75
N LYS A 200 -16.06 -0.97 4.39
CA LYS A 200 -17.01 -1.85 5.09
C LYS A 200 -16.27 -2.85 5.97
N GLU A 201 -16.91 -3.30 7.03
CA GLU A 201 -16.46 -4.41 7.88
C GLU A 201 -17.46 -5.57 7.82
N GLY A 202 -17.07 -6.74 8.34
CA GLY A 202 -17.90 -7.93 8.38
C GLY A 202 -17.95 -8.68 7.05
N LYS A 203 -19.04 -9.44 6.84
CA LYS A 203 -19.20 -10.37 5.70
C LYS A 203 -19.05 -9.71 4.31
N ASP A 204 -19.32 -8.41 4.22
CA ASP A 204 -19.31 -7.63 2.98
C ASP A 204 -18.13 -6.65 2.91
N CYS A 205 -17.14 -6.76 3.81
CA CYS A 205 -15.98 -5.88 3.87
C CYS A 205 -15.19 -5.84 2.56
N CYS A 206 -14.98 -7.03 2.02
CA CYS A 206 -13.82 -7.32 1.22
C CYS A 206 -14.26 -7.98 -0.08
N SER A 207 -13.60 -7.60 -1.17
CA SER A 207 -13.84 -8.24 -2.46
C SER A 207 -13.53 -9.73 -2.39
N GLN A 208 -14.26 -10.54 -3.18
CA GLN A 208 -13.90 -11.95 -3.36
C GLN A 208 -12.51 -12.10 -4.01
N LEU A 209 -12.06 -11.07 -4.73
CA LEU A 209 -10.72 -10.96 -5.29
C LEU A 209 -9.89 -9.96 -4.48
N THR A 210 -9.87 -10.12 -3.16
CA THR A 210 -9.03 -9.30 -2.25
C THR A 210 -7.56 -9.40 -2.62
N ILE A 211 -6.85 -8.27 -2.64
CA ILE A 211 -5.46 -8.17 -3.06
C ILE A 211 -4.52 -8.05 -1.87
N THR A 212 -4.76 -7.12 -0.94
CA THR A 212 -3.82 -6.90 0.19
C THR A 212 -4.48 -6.86 1.54
N PHE A 213 -3.68 -7.20 2.57
CA PHE A 213 -3.93 -6.81 3.96
C PHE A 213 -2.64 -6.30 4.60
N HIS A 214 -2.68 -5.10 5.16
CA HIS A 214 -1.57 -4.52 5.93
C HIS A 214 -1.47 -5.11 7.34
N TYR A 215 -0.45 -4.74 8.12
CA TYR A 215 -0.18 -5.27 9.47
C TYR A 215 -0.22 -6.81 9.55
N THR A 216 0.15 -7.47 8.46
CA THR A 216 0.18 -8.92 8.33
C THR A 216 1.57 -9.42 8.70
N GLY A 217 1.80 -9.67 9.98
CA GLY A 217 3.09 -10.16 10.47
C GLY A 217 3.43 -11.59 9.99
N PRO A 218 4.66 -12.08 10.23
CA PRO A 218 5.16 -13.36 9.72
C PRO A 218 4.26 -14.57 9.96
N ARG A 219 3.65 -14.67 11.14
CA ARG A 219 2.73 -15.77 11.49
C ARG A 219 1.47 -15.75 10.64
N LEU A 220 0.87 -14.57 10.46
CA LEU A 220 -0.34 -14.44 9.67
C LEU A 220 -0.05 -14.61 8.17
N MET A 221 1.09 -14.13 7.67
CA MET A 221 1.52 -14.41 6.29
C MET A 221 1.59 -15.92 6.03
N ALA A 222 2.21 -16.68 6.94
CA ALA A 222 2.32 -18.13 6.81
C ALA A 222 0.95 -18.84 6.84
N ILE A 223 0.04 -18.40 7.71
CA ILE A 223 -1.33 -18.93 7.80
C ILE A 223 -2.10 -18.65 6.50
N LEU A 224 -2.09 -17.40 6.03
CA LEU A 224 -2.76 -17.02 4.77
C LEU A 224 -2.20 -17.83 3.60
N ASP A 225 -0.88 -17.98 3.52
CA ASP A 225 -0.23 -18.75 2.45
C ASP A 225 -0.64 -20.22 2.46
N PHE A 226 -0.67 -20.82 3.66
CA PHE A 226 -1.11 -22.21 3.82
C PHE A 226 -2.57 -22.39 3.42
N LEU A 227 -3.45 -21.49 3.87
CA LEU A 227 -4.89 -21.57 3.58
C LEU A 227 -5.19 -21.33 2.09
N LEU A 228 -4.49 -20.41 1.44
CA LEU A 228 -4.72 -20.06 0.04
C LEU A 228 -4.10 -21.07 -0.94
N TYR A 229 -2.91 -21.61 -0.65
CA TYR A 229 -2.13 -22.36 -1.64
C TYR A 229 -1.81 -23.81 -1.25
N ARG A 230 -2.11 -24.23 -0.01
CA ARG A 230 -1.84 -25.61 0.46
C ARG A 230 -3.09 -26.34 0.95
N THR A 231 -4.20 -25.63 1.10
CA THR A 231 -5.47 -26.20 1.52
C THR A 231 -6.40 -26.29 0.32
N SER A 232 -6.97 -27.48 0.08
CA SER A 232 -8.08 -27.67 -0.84
C SER A 232 -9.38 -27.86 -0.04
N VAL A 233 -10.47 -27.26 -0.51
CA VAL A 233 -11.81 -27.52 0.06
C VAL A 233 -12.54 -28.43 -0.91
N TYR A 234 -12.70 -29.70 -0.54
CA TYR A 234 -13.38 -30.69 -1.36
C TYR A 234 -14.78 -30.19 -1.77
N GLY A 235 -15.08 -30.22 -3.07
CA GLY A 235 -16.36 -29.78 -3.63
C GLY A 235 -16.53 -28.26 -3.81
N ARG A 236 -15.58 -27.43 -3.36
CA ARG A 236 -15.65 -25.98 -3.59
C ARG A 236 -15.28 -25.64 -5.04
N GLN A 237 -16.25 -25.14 -5.80
CA GLN A 237 -16.02 -24.59 -7.14
C GLN A 237 -15.99 -23.05 -7.08
N LEU A 238 -15.07 -22.45 -7.84
CA LEU A 238 -15.07 -21.01 -8.05
C LEU A 238 -16.08 -20.68 -9.16
N ASP A 239 -16.99 -19.76 -8.88
CA ASP A 239 -17.91 -19.22 -9.88
C ASP A 239 -17.14 -18.20 -10.74
N TYR A 240 -16.39 -18.70 -11.72
CA TYR A 240 -15.59 -17.86 -12.60
C TYR A 240 -16.43 -16.87 -13.40
N GLY A 241 -17.68 -17.20 -13.76
CA GLY A 241 -18.58 -16.28 -14.45
C GLY A 241 -18.87 -15.05 -13.60
N ARG A 242 -19.21 -15.27 -12.32
CA ARG A 242 -19.36 -14.17 -11.35
C ARG A 242 -18.05 -13.48 -11.03
N LEU A 243 -16.91 -14.16 -11.11
CA LEU A 243 -15.60 -13.54 -10.83
C LEU A 243 -15.12 -12.64 -11.96
N GLN A 244 -15.48 -12.99 -13.20
CA GLN A 244 -15.00 -12.30 -14.40
C GLN A 244 -15.46 -10.85 -14.49
N ASP A 245 -16.66 -10.56 -13.99
CA ASP A 245 -17.30 -9.25 -14.07
C ASP A 245 -17.16 -8.40 -12.79
N LEU A 246 -16.27 -8.77 -11.85
CA LEU A 246 -16.12 -8.01 -10.60
C LEU A 246 -15.55 -6.61 -10.81
N PHE A 247 -14.65 -6.43 -11.77
CA PHE A 247 -13.91 -5.19 -11.92
C PHE A 247 -14.40 -4.38 -13.11
N GLU A 248 -14.69 -3.11 -12.86
CA GLU A 248 -15.11 -2.17 -13.89
C GLU A 248 -14.07 -1.05 -13.99
N VAL A 249 -13.50 -0.89 -15.18
CA VAL A 249 -12.46 0.10 -15.46
C VAL A 249 -13.04 1.50 -15.38
N LYS A 250 -12.79 2.19 -14.25
CA LYS A 250 -13.35 3.51 -13.99
C LYS A 250 -12.31 4.46 -13.40
N THR A 251 -12.14 5.62 -14.04
CA THR A 251 -11.39 6.75 -13.46
C THR A 251 -12.19 7.36 -12.31
N VAL A 252 -11.54 7.67 -11.19
CA VAL A 252 -12.17 8.40 -10.09
C VAL A 252 -12.13 9.89 -10.40
N ARG A 253 -13.30 10.51 -10.56
CA ARG A 253 -13.38 11.96 -10.80
C ARG A 253 -12.95 12.73 -9.55
N PRO A 254 -12.15 13.81 -9.70
CA PRO A 254 -11.90 14.75 -8.62
C PRO A 254 -13.22 15.24 -8.01
N PRO A 255 -13.30 15.49 -6.69
CA PRO A 255 -14.48 16.09 -6.10
C PRO A 255 -14.77 17.47 -6.70
N THR A 256 -16.04 17.79 -6.94
CA THR A 256 -16.48 19.07 -7.52
C THR A 256 -16.41 20.25 -6.54
N LYS A 257 -16.25 19.98 -5.25
CA LYS A 257 -16.04 20.96 -4.18
C LYS A 257 -14.79 20.57 -3.40
N ARG A 258 -13.96 21.56 -3.02
CA ARG A 258 -12.87 21.31 -2.05
C ARG A 258 -13.48 20.72 -0.79
N PHE A 259 -12.99 19.56 -0.38
CA PHE A 259 -13.23 19.06 0.96
C PHE A 259 -12.57 20.07 1.91
N ILE A 260 -13.36 20.80 2.69
CA ILE A 260 -12.82 21.55 3.82
C ILE A 260 -12.58 20.48 4.86
N PRO A 261 -11.32 20.14 5.20
CA PRO A 261 -11.08 19.24 6.31
C PRO A 261 -11.76 19.90 7.51
N TYR A 262 -12.73 19.23 8.12
CA TYR A 262 -13.14 19.59 9.47
C TYR A 262 -11.88 19.50 10.31
N PHE A 263 -11.31 20.65 10.64
CA PHE A 263 -10.24 20.78 11.61
C PHE A 263 -10.78 20.22 12.92
N PHE A 264 -10.51 18.94 13.20
CA PHE A 264 -10.30 18.55 14.58
C PHE A 264 -8.85 18.88 14.88
N GLU A 265 -8.69 19.69 15.92
CA GLU A 265 -7.40 20.07 16.49
C GLU A 265 -6.46 18.87 16.61
N THR A 266 -5.19 19.16 16.34
CA THR A 266 -4.00 18.39 16.66
C THR A 266 -4.20 17.27 17.70
N MET A 267 -4.11 16.01 17.28
CA MET A 267 -3.65 14.93 18.16
C MET A 267 -2.20 14.59 17.77
N ASP A 268 -1.28 15.30 18.42
CA ASP A 268 0.03 14.76 18.75
C ASP A 268 -0.17 13.51 19.61
N ASP A 269 -0.28 12.33 19.00
CA ASP A 269 -0.24 11.06 19.73
C ASP A 269 0.59 10.01 18.98
N TYR A 270 1.87 10.33 18.83
CA TYR A 270 2.94 9.35 18.80
C TYR A 270 3.99 9.75 19.83
N LYS A 271 3.71 9.47 21.11
CA LYS A 271 4.77 9.33 22.12
C LYS A 271 4.64 7.99 22.82
N ASN A 272 5.52 7.10 22.36
CA ASN A 272 6.16 6.01 23.09
C ASN A 272 5.58 5.70 24.47
N ALA A 273 4.94 4.54 24.55
CA ALA A 273 4.90 3.77 25.77
C ALA A 273 6.34 3.55 26.31
N THR A 274 6.44 3.70 27.62
CA THR A 274 7.49 3.22 28.53
C THR A 274 8.75 4.10 28.72
N VAL A 275 8.74 4.90 29.79
CA VAL A 275 9.90 5.12 30.70
C VAL A 275 9.38 5.17 32.15
N TRP A 276 10.10 4.50 33.06
CA TRP A 276 9.83 4.35 34.50
C TRP A 276 10.61 5.36 35.39
N LYS A 277 10.12 5.52 36.65
CA LYS A 277 10.74 6.04 37.91
C LYS A 277 10.87 7.58 38.09
N ALA A 278 10.72 8.20 39.28
CA ALA A 278 10.60 7.72 40.68
C ALA A 278 9.91 8.76 41.63
N LYS A 279 9.41 8.23 42.76
CA LYS A 279 9.05 8.79 44.10
C LYS A 279 9.29 10.30 44.39
N ASN A 280 8.32 10.97 45.03
CA ASN A 280 8.33 11.24 46.49
C ASN A 280 7.05 11.96 47.00
N ASN A 281 6.75 11.68 48.27
CA ASN A 281 5.71 12.21 49.16
C ASN A 281 5.47 13.74 49.08
N THR A 282 4.24 14.22 49.28
CA THR A 282 3.81 14.80 50.57
C THR A 282 2.29 15.04 50.65
N VAL A 283 1.81 14.89 51.88
CA VAL A 283 0.47 15.15 52.43
C VAL A 283 0.21 16.65 52.53
N LEU A 284 -1.02 17.08 52.26
CA LEU A 284 -1.83 17.94 53.12
C LEU A 284 -3.28 17.43 53.06
#